data_AF-A0A5D3E3Z8-F1
#
_entry.id   AF-A0A5D3E3Z8-F1
#
_cell.length_a   1.000
_cell.length_b   1.000
_cell.length_c   1.000
_cell.angle_alpha   90.00
_cell.angle_beta   90.00
_cell.angle_gamma   90.00
#
_symmetry.space_group_name_H-M   'P 1'
#
loop_
_entity.id
_entity.type
_entity.pdbx_description
1 polymer ?
#
loop_
_entity_poly.entity_id
_entity_poly.type
_entity_poly.pdbx_seq_one_letter_code
_entity_poly.pdbx_strand_id
1 'polypeptide(L)' 'MINSSPGATIFKSTTILNASAPVVVSFSSRAPNRATKEVIKPNISGPGVEILGAWPPVAPVGGIRRSMRCPLLAM' A
#
# COMPACT_ATOMS: atom_id res chain seq x y z
N MET A 1 -31.06 30.19 -19.77
CA MET A 1 -30.34 29.47 -18.69
C MET A 1 -30.52 27.98 -18.94
N ILE A 2 -29.50 27.29 -19.45
CA ILE A 2 -29.56 25.83 -19.58
C ILE A 2 -29.17 25.22 -18.23
N ASN A 3 -30.14 24.61 -17.55
CA ASN A 3 -29.92 23.82 -16.35
C ASN A 3 -29.43 22.43 -16.79
N SER A 4 -28.13 22.31 -17.01
CA SER A 4 -27.47 21.04 -17.30
C SER A 4 -27.15 20.38 -15.97
N SER A 5 -27.98 19.46 -15.47
CA SER A 5 -27.68 18.70 -14.25
C SER A 5 -26.49 17.75 -14.50
N PRO A 6 -25.29 18.00 -13.92
CA PRO A 6 -24.14 17.14 -14.16
C PRO A 6 -24.29 15.86 -13.34
N GLY A 7 -24.30 14.71 -14.02
CA GLY A 7 -24.23 13.38 -13.41
C GLY A 7 -22.92 12.69 -13.75
N ALA A 8 -22.36 11.93 -12.81
CA ALA A 8 -21.17 11.11 -13.01
C ALA A 8 -21.45 9.65 -12.59
N THR A 9 -20.79 8.70 -13.24
CA THR A 9 -20.88 7.27 -12.92
C THR A 9 -19.55 6.79 -12.34
N ILE A 10 -19.60 6.10 -11.21
CA ILE A 10 -18.42 5.48 -10.59
C ILE A 10 -18.38 4.01 -11.01
N PHE A 11 -17.33 3.64 -11.73
CA PHE A 11 -17.10 2.26 -12.18
C PHE A 11 -16.33 1.45 -11.13
N LYS A 12 -16.37 0.11 -11.25
CA LYS A 12 -15.57 -0.80 -10.43
C LYS A 12 -14.07 -0.60 -10.71
N SER A 13 -13.24 -0.80 -9.70
CA SER A 13 -11.78 -0.72 -9.82
C SER A 13 -11.25 -1.82 -10.75
N THR A 14 -10.34 -1.46 -11.65
CA THR A 14 -9.62 -2.38 -12.54
C THR A 14 -8.11 -2.23 -12.34
N THR A 15 -7.37 -3.30 -12.54
CA THR A 15 -5.90 -3.28 -12.47
C THR A 15 -5.31 -2.70 -13.75
N ILE A 16 -4.26 -1.90 -13.62
CA ILE A 16 -3.44 -1.42 -14.74
C ILE A 16 -1.98 -1.84 -14.51
N LEU A 17 -1.26 -2.13 -15.59
CA LEU A 17 0.17 -2.41 -15.50
C LEU A 17 0.95 -1.11 -15.33
N ASN A 18 1.67 -0.98 -14.23
CA ASN A 18 2.55 0.16 -13.99
C ASN A 18 4.00 -0.22 -14.34
N ALA A 19 4.52 0.30 -15.45
CA ALA A 19 5.88 0.04 -15.93
C ALA A 19 6.97 0.59 -15.00
N SER A 20 6.64 1.50 -14.09
CA SER A 20 7.59 2.08 -13.12
C SER A 20 7.70 1.27 -11.82
N ALA A 21 6.90 0.21 -11.64
CA ALA A 21 7.05 -0.67 -10.48
C ALA A 21 8.39 -1.44 -10.53
N PRO A 22 9.07 -1.67 -9.39
CA PRO A 22 8.68 -1.36 -8.02
C PRO A 22 9.13 0.03 -7.53
N VAL A 23 8.21 0.79 -6.92
CA VAL A 23 8.49 2.11 -6.32
C VAL A 23 8.27 2.07 -4.81
N VAL A 24 9.15 2.72 -4.04
CA VAL A 24 8.95 2.91 -2.59
C VAL A 24 7.77 3.84 -2.36
N VAL A 25 6.69 3.30 -1.79
CA VAL A 25 5.48 4.06 -1.49
C VAL A 25 5.70 5.16 -0.46
N SER A 26 4.93 6.24 -0.57
CA SER A 26 5.10 7.49 0.22
C SER A 26 5.07 7.28 1.73
N PHE A 27 4.27 6.33 2.21
CA PHE A 27 4.13 6.01 3.63
C PHE A 27 5.17 5.01 4.16
N SER A 28 6.13 4.58 3.34
CA SER A 28 7.26 3.77 3.81
C SER A 28 8.15 4.60 4.75
N SER A 29 8.44 4.07 5.94
CA SER A 29 9.46 4.66 6.82
C SER A 29 10.80 4.72 6.09
N ARG A 30 11.50 5.86 6.22
CA ARG A 30 12.78 6.14 5.56
C ARG A 30 13.88 6.28 6.60
N ALA A 31 15.12 6.11 6.15
CA ALA A 31 16.31 6.54 6.88
C ALA A 31 16.22 8.05 7.23
N PRO A 32 16.96 8.56 8.22
CA PRO A 32 18.03 7.89 8.97
C PRO A 32 17.55 7.18 10.25
N ASN A 33 18.29 6.17 10.68
CA ASN A 33 18.06 5.53 11.98
C ASN A 33 18.32 6.54 13.11
N ARG A 34 17.29 6.77 13.95
CA ARG A 34 17.35 7.74 15.05
C ARG A 34 18.20 7.24 16.24
N ALA A 35 18.39 5.91 16.36
CA ALA A 35 19.17 5.31 17.44
C ALA A 35 20.68 5.26 17.13
N THR A 36 21.04 4.84 15.91
CA THR A 36 22.44 4.78 15.46
C THR A 36 22.53 5.25 14.01
N LYS A 37 23.02 6.48 13.79
CA LYS A 37 23.12 7.10 12.46
C LYS A 37 24.08 6.38 11.52
N GLU A 38 25.00 5.58 12.06
CA GLU A 38 25.97 4.77 11.32
C GLU A 38 25.33 3.53 10.66
N VAL A 39 24.12 3.13 11.09
CA VAL A 39 23.40 1.99 10.53
C VAL A 39 22.32 2.47 9.57
N ILE A 40 22.50 2.17 8.28
CA ILE A 40 21.52 2.46 7.23
C ILE A 40 20.28 1.56 7.41
N LYS A 41 19.11 2.19 7.50
CA LYS A 41 17.78 1.56 7.53
C LYS A 41 16.91 2.22 6.46
N PRO A 42 15.97 1.52 5.80
CA PRO A 42 15.64 0.10 5.90
C PRO A 42 16.61 -0.80 5.11
N ASN A 43 16.78 -2.06 5.53
CA ASN A 43 17.74 -2.98 4.90
C ASN A 43 17.25 -3.57 3.56
N ILE A 44 15.93 -3.79 3.40
CA ILE A 44 15.34 -4.37 2.18
C ILE A 44 13.93 -3.83 1.98
N SER A 45 13.53 -3.68 0.71
CA SER A 45 12.17 -3.30 0.29
C SER A 45 11.52 -4.46 -0.45
N GLY A 46 10.24 -4.70 -0.19
CA GLY A 46 9.46 -5.77 -0.81
C GLY A 46 8.04 -5.32 -1.11
N PRO A 47 7.25 -6.13 -1.83
CA PRO A 47 5.87 -5.82 -2.14
C PRO A 47 5.07 -5.72 -0.83
N GLY A 48 4.30 -4.64 -0.68
CA GLY A 48 3.58 -4.37 0.57
C GLY A 48 2.40 -3.42 0.41
N VAL A 49 1.95 -3.23 -0.82
CA VAL A 49 0.77 -2.43 -1.18
C VAL A 49 -0.15 -3.34 -1.99
N GLU A 50 -1.45 -3.33 -1.65
CA GLU A 50 -2.49 -4.09 -2.36
C GLU A 50 -2.18 -5.60 -2.48
N ILE A 51 -1.65 -6.21 -1.42
CA ILE A 51 -1.37 -7.66 -1.37
C ILE A 51 -2.64 -8.43 -1.01
N LEU A 52 -3.02 -9.38 -1.86
CA LEU A 52 -4.11 -10.31 -1.58
C LEU A 52 -3.63 -11.42 -0.63
N GLY A 53 -4.38 -11.64 0.44
CA GLY A 53 -4.09 -12.69 1.43
C GLY A 53 -5.38 -13.13 2.13
N ALA A 54 -5.28 -14.15 2.98
CA ALA A 54 -6.43 -14.67 3.71
C ALA A 54 -7.05 -13.60 4.65
N TRP A 55 -8.37 -13.56 4.70
CA TRP A 55 -9.13 -12.65 5.56
C TRP A 55 -10.22 -13.39 6.35
N PRO A 56 -10.39 -13.12 7.65
CA PRO A 56 -11.46 -13.74 8.43
C PRO A 56 -12.83 -13.19 8.00
N PRO A 57 -13.87 -14.03 7.87
CA PRO A 57 -15.16 -13.64 7.30
C PRO A 57 -15.93 -12.61 8.16
N VAL A 58 -15.56 -12.48 9.43
CA VAL A 58 -16.25 -11.64 10.42
C VAL A 58 -15.58 -10.29 10.67
N ALA A 59 -14.35 -10.05 10.17
CA ALA A 59 -13.64 -8.82 10.46
C ALA A 59 -13.87 -7.74 9.39
N PRO A 60 -14.03 -6.47 9.78
CA PRO A 60 -14.19 -5.37 8.84
C PRO A 60 -12.89 -5.11 8.06
N VAL A 61 -12.98 -5.10 6.72
CA VAL A 61 -11.86 -4.78 5.82
C VAL A 61 -11.59 -3.28 5.90
N GLY A 62 -10.60 -2.88 6.70
CA GLY A 62 -10.18 -1.47 6.84
C GLY A 62 -9.66 -1.06 8.22
N GLY A 63 -9.87 -1.88 9.26
CA GLY A 63 -9.54 -1.51 10.65
C GLY A 63 -8.29 -2.16 11.25
N ILE A 64 -7.61 -3.06 10.53
CA ILE A 64 -6.52 -3.86 11.10
C ILE A 64 -5.19 -3.45 10.47
N ARG A 65 -4.28 -2.90 11.28
CA ARG A 65 -2.90 -2.57 10.89
C ARG A 65 -2.06 -3.85 10.77
N ARG A 66 -2.40 -4.72 9.82
CA ARG A 66 -1.55 -5.85 9.43
C ARG A 66 -0.48 -5.35 8.48
N SER A 67 0.76 -5.32 8.96
CA SER A 67 1.89 -5.07 8.08
C SER A 67 2.07 -6.28 7.17
N MET A 68 1.86 -6.11 5.87
CA MET A 68 2.12 -7.16 4.86
C MET A 68 3.60 -7.21 4.44
N ARG A 69 4.43 -6.27 4.94
CA ARG A 69 5.86 -6.21 4.64
C ARG A 69 6.69 -7.22 5.44
N CYS A 70 6.23 -7.63 6.62
CA CYS A 70 6.91 -8.63 7.45
C CYS A 70 6.68 -10.10 7.04
N PRO A 71 5.50 -10.57 6.58
CA PRO A 71 5.35 -11.97 6.15
C PRO A 71 6.09 -12.30 4.85
N LEU A 72 6.23 -11.35 3.91
CA LEU A 72 6.94 -11.58 2.64
C LEU A 72 8.48 -11.62 2.78
N LEU A 73 9.01 -11.23 3.94
CA LEU A 73 10.44 -11.29 4.25
C LEU A 73 10.79 -12.42 5.24
N ALA A 74 9.78 -13.05 5.84
CA ALA A 74 9.96 -14.17 6.76
C ALA A 74 9.93 -15.49 5.97
N MET A 75 11.07 -15.84 5.38
CA MET A 75 11.34 -17.20 4.89
C MET A 75 12.76 -17.58 5.29
#